data_AF-A0A497BB71-F1
#
_entry.id   AF-A0A497BB71-F1
#
_cell.length_a   1.000
_cell.length_b   1.000
_cell.length_c   1.000
_cell.angle_alpha   90.00
_cell.angle_beta   90.00
_cell.angle_gamma   90.00
#
_symmetry.space_group_name_H-M   'P 1'
#
loop_
_entity.id
_entity.type
_entity.pdbx_description
1 polymer ?
#
loop_
_entity_poly.entity_id
_entity_poly.type
_entity_poly.pdbx_seq_one_letter_code
_entity_poly.pdbx_strand_id
1 'polypeptide(L)'
;MKIGQQQPKRPSVQSLGWISALLLVFVIGLLAGGQEWDAALDVVLSIPLRITQSITPATDLPTLIVDMSFSSYNDILGQREQALQDGVYIPSNQGFVTATIKSVGAATVQSEGVAVPVRMRLLEGPADHLDDDEKWGFEVRTRQNRQLLGMQRFYLSDPAVNNWLNEWAFAHDLEREGILAARYQFVHLIFNGDDWGIYALQEGFADELLMAQRRQEGVIVRCDADLLWESIAHFQGDAQAAYADPIANLSTGDWQYFEVDAFRDAAIDSDPALSAQRDAAIGLLRALQAGELEASRVFDVERYGRFLALVDLWGATPAASLVNLHYYYNPVSGRLEPIGFNGNALGSDSRVSLTAAYDDPAIQAAYVREAWRVSQPEYLDQLQSELEEEYESLRQAVGVGEPPWDKLRARQEQMARSLSPVQPVFAHLGSPTLTMSGTIRVAVANVLNLPVEIVGFDIGGATFLPANRAWLQDGAAELLLDDTGSVTLRALDAERVPVLRYVYFDLPLVEIHRLDNELDFMQEVDIQVVTQIPGLSNTHLTLARQGYPDILAAEATE
;
A
#
# COMPACT_ATOMS: atom_id res chain seq x y z
N MET A 1 -0.09 16.06 -68.45
CA MET A 1 -0.16 17.46 -67.94
C MET A 1 0.35 17.46 -66.52
N LYS A 2 1.35 18.30 -66.22
CA LYS A 2 2.09 18.38 -64.95
C LYS A 2 1.37 19.30 -63.95
N ILE A 3 1.35 18.84 -62.69
CA ILE A 3 1.78 19.48 -61.44
C ILE A 3 1.09 20.78 -60.99
N GLY A 4 0.65 20.73 -59.72
CA GLY A 4 0.53 21.87 -58.82
C GLY A 4 0.31 21.43 -57.38
N GLN A 5 1.34 20.86 -56.73
CA GLN A 5 1.35 20.60 -55.28
C GLN A 5 1.48 21.92 -54.52
N GLN A 6 0.61 22.15 -53.53
CA GLN A 6 0.83 23.16 -52.49
C GLN A 6 1.43 22.48 -51.26
N GLN A 7 2.63 22.91 -50.86
CA GLN A 7 3.25 22.57 -49.57
C GLN A 7 2.62 23.39 -48.44
N PRO A 8 2.37 22.80 -47.26
CA PRO A 8 2.03 23.57 -46.06
C PRO A 8 3.28 24.32 -45.57
N LYS A 9 3.14 25.64 -45.38
CA LYS A 9 4.20 26.51 -44.85
C LYS A 9 4.57 26.09 -43.42
N ARG A 10 5.83 25.69 -43.21
CA ARG A 10 6.44 25.64 -41.86
C ARG A 10 6.47 27.05 -41.28
N PRO A 11 6.19 27.24 -39.97
CA PRO A 11 6.37 28.52 -39.32
C PRO A 11 7.85 28.91 -39.40
N SER A 12 8.13 30.13 -39.85
CA SER A 12 9.49 30.65 -39.98
C SER A 12 10.15 30.75 -38.62
N VAL A 13 11.44 30.43 -38.53
CA VAL A 13 12.31 30.50 -37.33
C VAL A 13 12.18 31.84 -36.56
N GLN A 14 11.76 32.92 -37.23
CA GLN A 14 11.48 34.21 -36.59
C GLN A 14 10.30 34.16 -35.60
N SER A 15 9.25 33.36 -35.80
CA SER A 15 8.09 33.32 -34.89
C SER A 15 8.40 32.62 -33.56
N LEU A 16 9.33 31.66 -33.54
CA LEU A 16 9.83 31.08 -32.28
C LEU A 16 10.68 32.08 -31.49
N GLY A 17 11.51 32.87 -32.18
CA GLY A 17 12.34 33.89 -31.53
C GLY A 17 11.54 34.95 -30.77
N TRP A 18 10.38 35.35 -31.30
CA TRP A 18 9.48 36.30 -30.62
C TRP A 18 8.80 35.71 -29.38
N ILE A 19 8.45 34.42 -29.41
CA ILE A 19 7.86 33.73 -28.25
C ILE A 19 8.90 33.58 -27.14
N SER A 20 10.13 33.20 -27.47
CA SER A 20 11.24 33.12 -26.51
C SER A 20 11.58 34.48 -25.91
N ALA A 21 11.55 35.55 -26.71
CA ALA A 21 11.79 36.90 -26.22
C ALA A 21 10.67 37.40 -25.30
N LEU A 22 9.40 37.10 -25.61
CA LEU A 22 8.26 37.44 -24.75
C LEU A 22 8.28 36.68 -23.42
N LEU A 23 8.63 35.40 -23.44
CA LEU A 23 8.83 34.60 -22.22
C LEU A 23 9.97 35.15 -21.35
N LEU A 24 11.08 35.56 -21.98
CA LEU A 24 12.20 36.15 -21.24
C LEU A 24 11.82 37.50 -20.61
N VAL A 25 11.07 38.35 -21.32
CA VAL A 25 10.58 39.63 -20.79
C VAL A 25 9.55 39.42 -19.67
N PHE A 26 8.69 38.41 -19.79
CA PHE A 26 7.73 38.06 -18.74
C PHE A 26 8.43 37.55 -17.47
N VAL A 27 9.45 36.72 -17.61
CA VAL A 27 10.28 36.25 -16.49
C VAL A 27 11.06 37.40 -15.86
N ILE A 28 11.70 38.27 -16.64
CA ILE A 28 12.39 39.45 -16.12
C ILE A 28 11.41 40.42 -15.42
N GLY A 29 10.18 40.54 -15.92
CA GLY A 29 9.11 41.32 -15.29
C GLY A 29 8.65 40.76 -13.94
N LEU A 30 8.55 39.43 -13.82
CA LEU A 30 8.28 38.73 -12.55
C LEU A 30 9.41 38.94 -11.54
N LEU A 31 10.67 38.87 -12.00
CA LEU A 31 11.85 39.06 -11.17
C LEU A 31 12.02 40.52 -10.69
N ALA A 32 11.57 41.51 -11.45
CA ALA A 32 11.67 42.92 -11.06
C ALA A 32 10.55 43.37 -10.07
N GLY A 33 9.52 42.55 -9.83
CA GLY A 33 8.28 42.99 -9.16
C GLY A 33 7.94 42.34 -7.81
N GLY A 34 8.66 41.34 -7.32
CA GLY A 34 8.28 40.57 -6.13
C GLY A 34 9.39 40.46 -5.07
N GLN A 35 9.02 40.63 -3.80
CA GLN A 35 9.94 40.61 -2.65
C GLN A 35 10.09 39.22 -2.00
N GLU A 36 9.75 38.14 -2.69
CA GLU A 36 9.87 36.76 -2.22
C GLU A 36 10.34 35.86 -3.37
N TRP A 37 11.66 35.63 -3.44
CA TRP A 37 12.29 34.89 -4.55
C TRP A 37 12.29 33.38 -4.33
N ASP A 38 12.17 32.95 -3.07
CA ASP A 38 12.27 31.53 -2.70
C ASP A 38 11.02 30.74 -3.13
N ALA A 39 9.83 31.35 -3.05
CA ALA A 39 8.57 30.69 -3.46
C ALA A 39 8.41 30.55 -4.98
N ALA A 40 9.00 31.46 -5.77
CA ALA A 40 8.90 31.43 -7.24
C ALA A 40 9.86 30.40 -7.86
N LEU A 41 11.01 30.15 -7.22
CA LEU A 41 11.96 29.13 -7.64
C LEU A 41 11.42 27.73 -7.40
N ASP A 42 10.72 27.49 -6.28
CA ASP A 42 10.04 26.22 -6.04
C ASP A 42 8.92 25.96 -7.05
N VAL A 43 8.14 26.97 -7.43
CA VAL A 43 7.10 26.80 -8.46
C VAL A 43 7.69 26.54 -9.85
N VAL A 44 8.81 27.16 -10.21
CA VAL A 44 9.47 26.95 -11.52
C VAL A 44 10.24 25.63 -11.57
N LEU A 45 10.78 25.16 -10.44
CA LEU A 45 11.40 23.83 -10.31
C LEU A 45 10.37 22.71 -10.09
N SER A 46 9.15 23.04 -9.64
CA SER A 46 8.02 22.13 -9.51
C SER A 46 7.11 22.08 -10.74
N ILE A 47 7.38 22.87 -11.79
CA ILE A 47 6.80 22.60 -13.10
C ILE A 47 7.44 21.28 -13.57
N PRO A 48 6.68 20.18 -13.67
CA PRO A 48 7.26 18.94 -14.11
C PRO A 48 7.78 19.13 -15.53
N LEU A 49 9.05 18.76 -15.75
CA LEU A 49 9.55 18.32 -17.05
C LEU A 49 8.82 17.01 -17.46
N ARG A 50 7.49 17.04 -17.50
CA ARG A 50 6.59 16.10 -18.17
C ARG A 50 5.97 16.82 -19.36
N ILE A 51 6.79 17.33 -20.27
CA ILE A 51 6.33 17.75 -21.61
C ILE A 51 7.39 17.36 -22.64
N THR A 52 7.59 16.05 -22.81
CA THR A 52 7.93 15.43 -24.10
C THR A 52 7.21 14.09 -24.27
N GLN A 53 6.03 13.95 -23.67
CA GLN A 53 5.06 12.89 -23.98
C GLN A 53 3.66 13.52 -23.96
N SER A 54 3.38 14.38 -24.94
CA SER A 54 1.99 14.65 -25.29
C SER A 54 1.87 15.01 -26.76
N ILE A 55 0.68 14.67 -27.30
CA ILE A 55 0.09 14.96 -28.61
C ILE A 55 0.05 13.76 -29.56
N THR A 56 -0.55 12.66 -29.09
CA THR A 56 -1.78 12.02 -29.60
C THR A 56 -2.02 10.78 -28.75
N PRO A 57 -3.22 10.51 -28.20
CA PRO A 57 -3.50 9.20 -27.66
C PRO A 57 -3.35 8.22 -28.82
N ALA A 58 -2.31 7.40 -28.76
CA ALA A 58 -2.23 6.27 -29.65
C ALA A 58 -3.34 5.33 -29.19
N THR A 59 -4.40 5.21 -29.99
CA THR A 59 -5.41 4.15 -29.84
C THR A 59 -4.81 2.75 -29.99
N ASP A 60 -3.52 2.64 -30.34
CA ASP A 60 -2.79 1.40 -30.51
C ASP A 60 -1.82 1.17 -29.34
N LEU A 61 -2.02 0.04 -28.65
CA LEU A 61 -1.09 -0.50 -27.67
C LEU A 61 0.26 -0.83 -28.34
N PRO A 62 1.40 -0.67 -27.65
CA PRO A 62 2.67 -1.13 -28.18
C PRO A 62 2.65 -2.64 -28.42
N THR A 63 3.14 -3.08 -29.58
CA THR A 63 3.26 -4.50 -29.90
C THR A 63 4.65 -5.00 -29.49
N LEU A 64 4.69 -6.10 -28.73
CA LEU A 64 5.90 -6.86 -28.43
C LEU A 64 5.94 -8.12 -29.28
N ILE A 65 6.97 -8.24 -30.11
CA ILE A 65 7.22 -9.41 -30.95
C ILE A 65 8.35 -10.21 -30.32
N VAL A 66 8.04 -11.38 -29.77
CA VAL A 66 8.99 -12.32 -29.17
C VAL A 66 9.40 -13.34 -30.23
N ASP A 67 10.69 -13.41 -30.50
CA ASP A 67 11.33 -14.42 -31.35
C ASP A 67 12.19 -15.34 -30.46
N MET A 68 11.80 -16.60 -30.33
CA MET A 68 12.46 -17.63 -29.52
C MET A 68 12.85 -18.84 -30.37
N SER A 69 14.04 -19.41 -30.14
CA SER A 69 14.47 -20.60 -30.87
C SER A 69 13.61 -21.81 -30.52
N PHE A 70 13.44 -22.76 -31.44
CA PHE A 70 12.70 -24.00 -31.19
C PHE A 70 13.21 -24.77 -29.96
N SER A 71 14.53 -24.83 -29.76
CA SER A 71 15.13 -25.46 -28.57
C SER A 71 14.70 -24.75 -27.29
N SER A 72 14.81 -23.42 -27.26
CA SER A 72 14.41 -22.62 -26.10
C SER A 72 12.92 -22.70 -25.82
N TYR A 73 12.09 -22.79 -26.85
CA TYR A 73 10.66 -22.98 -26.70
C TYR A 73 10.32 -24.37 -26.13
N ASN A 74 11.00 -25.42 -26.58
CA ASN A 74 10.84 -26.76 -25.98
C ASN A 74 11.25 -26.78 -24.51
N ASP A 75 12.26 -26.00 -24.11
CA ASP A 75 12.64 -25.87 -22.69
C ASP A 75 11.51 -25.20 -21.88
N ILE A 76 10.82 -24.20 -22.43
CA ILE A 76 9.63 -23.59 -21.81
C ILE A 76 8.47 -24.60 -21.73
N LEU A 77 8.24 -25.41 -22.77
CA LEU A 77 7.24 -26.47 -22.74
C LEU A 77 7.56 -27.52 -21.66
N GLY A 78 8.84 -27.86 -21.46
CA GLY A 78 9.26 -28.73 -20.38
C GLY A 78 9.03 -28.12 -18.99
N GLN A 79 9.27 -26.81 -18.83
CA GLN A 79 8.93 -26.09 -17.61
C GLN A 79 7.43 -26.15 -17.31
N ARG A 80 6.61 -25.95 -18.35
CA ARG A 80 5.15 -26.02 -18.27
C ARG A 80 4.67 -27.42 -17.88
N GLU A 81 5.17 -28.45 -18.56
CA GLU A 81 4.80 -29.84 -18.28
C GLU A 81 5.13 -30.22 -16.84
N GLN A 82 6.29 -29.81 -16.34
CA GLN A 82 6.67 -30.04 -14.95
C GLN A 82 5.76 -29.25 -13.98
N ALA A 83 5.48 -27.98 -14.26
CA ALA A 83 4.60 -27.17 -13.42
C ALA A 83 3.19 -27.75 -13.32
N LEU A 84 2.62 -28.25 -14.42
CA LEU A 84 1.32 -28.90 -14.43
C LEU A 84 1.31 -30.22 -13.65
N GLN A 85 2.44 -30.94 -13.60
CA GLN A 85 2.58 -32.16 -12.78
C GLN A 85 2.67 -31.83 -11.29
N ASP A 86 3.40 -30.78 -10.94
CA ASP A 86 3.62 -30.36 -9.54
C ASP A 86 2.47 -29.48 -9.00
N GLY A 87 1.62 -28.96 -9.90
CA GLY A 87 0.54 -28.02 -9.60
C GLY A 87 1.02 -26.57 -9.39
N VAL A 88 2.31 -26.30 -9.54
CA VAL A 88 2.95 -25.00 -9.31
C VAL A 88 4.26 -24.93 -10.10
N TYR A 89 4.59 -23.76 -10.65
CA TYR A 89 5.92 -23.50 -11.20
C TYR A 89 6.84 -22.90 -10.14
N ILE A 90 7.88 -23.65 -9.77
CA ILE A 90 8.94 -23.19 -8.86
C ILE A 90 10.13 -22.72 -9.69
N PRO A 91 10.48 -21.43 -9.62
CA PRO A 91 11.53 -20.86 -10.46
C PRO A 91 12.92 -21.40 -10.10
N SER A 92 13.77 -21.60 -11.10
CA SER A 92 15.21 -21.81 -10.89
C SER A 92 16.05 -20.86 -11.74
N ASN A 93 17.24 -20.50 -11.27
CA ASN A 93 18.19 -19.69 -12.04
C ASN A 93 18.60 -20.34 -13.38
N GLN A 94 18.50 -21.68 -13.47
CA GLN A 94 18.78 -22.42 -14.70
C GLN A 94 17.59 -22.46 -15.67
N GLY A 95 16.38 -22.08 -15.23
CA GLY A 95 15.17 -22.07 -16.06
C GLY A 95 15.10 -20.96 -17.11
N PHE A 96 16.03 -19.99 -17.09
CA PHE A 96 16.04 -18.90 -18.07
C PHE A 96 16.52 -19.36 -19.46
N VAL A 97 15.67 -19.20 -20.46
CA VAL A 97 15.98 -19.45 -21.88
C VAL A 97 16.22 -18.13 -22.63
N THR A 98 16.88 -18.17 -23.79
CA THR A 98 17.17 -16.96 -24.56
C THR A 98 16.15 -16.68 -25.66
N ALA A 99 15.78 -15.41 -25.83
CA ALA A 99 14.93 -14.93 -26.92
C ALA A 99 15.35 -13.51 -27.34
N THR A 100 14.67 -12.96 -28.35
CA THR A 100 14.74 -11.52 -28.68
C THR A 100 13.34 -10.92 -28.70
N ILE A 101 13.22 -9.67 -28.24
CA ILE A 101 11.96 -8.92 -28.28
C ILE A 101 12.15 -7.66 -29.12
N LYS A 102 11.24 -7.42 -30.07
CA LYS A 102 11.12 -6.14 -30.78
C LYS A 102 9.86 -5.44 -30.30
N SER A 103 9.95 -4.13 -30.10
CA SER A 103 8.77 -3.30 -29.81
C SER A 103 8.45 -2.41 -31.01
N VAL A 104 7.18 -2.31 -31.38
CA VAL A 104 6.68 -1.53 -32.52
C VAL A 104 5.46 -0.72 -32.08
N GLY A 105 5.28 0.48 -32.62
CA GLY A 105 4.09 1.31 -32.39
C GLY A 105 4.36 2.63 -31.67
N ALA A 106 3.33 3.49 -31.64
CA ALA A 106 3.42 4.93 -31.40
C ALA A 106 3.98 5.36 -30.02
N ALA A 107 4.08 4.46 -29.04
CA ALA A 107 4.62 4.75 -27.71
C ALA A 107 6.13 4.48 -27.55
N THR A 108 6.85 4.05 -28.60
CA THR A 108 8.24 3.57 -28.48
C THR A 108 9.29 4.60 -28.88
N VAL A 109 9.72 5.47 -27.95
CA VAL A 109 10.71 6.52 -28.25
C VAL A 109 12.17 6.03 -28.25
N GLN A 110 12.49 4.91 -27.60
CA GLN A 110 13.90 4.52 -27.35
C GLN A 110 14.40 3.27 -28.10
N SER A 111 13.52 2.39 -28.61
CA SER A 111 13.91 1.08 -29.19
C SER A 111 13.03 0.58 -30.33
N GLU A 112 12.27 1.45 -31.02
CA GLU A 112 11.34 1.03 -32.08
C GLU A 112 12.05 0.18 -33.16
N GLY A 113 11.56 -1.04 -33.38
CA GLY A 113 12.07 -1.96 -34.40
C GLY A 113 13.44 -2.61 -34.12
N VAL A 114 14.11 -2.27 -33.01
CA VAL A 114 15.39 -2.88 -32.63
C VAL A 114 15.14 -4.15 -31.80
N ALA A 115 15.72 -5.27 -32.24
CA ALA A 115 15.66 -6.52 -31.47
C ALA A 115 16.52 -6.42 -30.20
N VAL A 116 15.87 -6.49 -29.04
CA VAL A 116 16.50 -6.52 -27.73
C VAL A 116 16.72 -7.97 -27.31
N PRO A 117 17.95 -8.41 -27.03
CA PRO A 117 18.20 -9.75 -26.51
C PRO A 117 17.70 -9.86 -25.06
N VAL A 118 16.96 -10.92 -24.77
CA VAL A 118 16.38 -11.19 -23.45
C VAL A 118 16.71 -12.60 -22.97
N ARG A 119 16.48 -12.84 -21.68
CA ARG A 119 16.21 -14.15 -21.11
C ARG A 119 14.78 -14.17 -20.58
N MET A 120 14.09 -15.28 -20.76
CA MET A 120 12.70 -15.46 -20.36
C MET A 120 12.52 -16.81 -19.67
N ARG A 121 11.55 -16.91 -18.76
CA ARG A 121 11.06 -18.16 -18.15
C ARG A 121 9.59 -18.00 -17.79
N LEU A 122 8.90 -19.09 -17.45
CA LEU A 122 7.55 -18.98 -16.88
C LEU A 122 7.57 -18.18 -15.57
N LEU A 123 6.46 -17.51 -15.27
CA LEU A 123 6.28 -16.80 -14.01
C LEU A 123 6.08 -17.79 -12.85
N GLU A 124 6.64 -17.48 -11.68
CA GLU A 124 6.42 -18.26 -10.45
C GLU A 124 4.95 -18.24 -10.02
N GLY A 125 4.48 -19.34 -9.45
CA GLY A 125 3.13 -19.44 -8.89
C GLY A 125 2.34 -20.67 -9.35
N PRO A 126 1.05 -20.75 -9.00
CA PRO A 126 0.19 -21.88 -9.33
C PRO A 126 0.14 -22.18 -10.84
N ALA A 127 -0.04 -23.45 -11.19
CA ALA A 127 -0.07 -23.90 -12.59
C ALA A 127 -1.46 -23.78 -13.23
N ASP A 128 -2.44 -23.20 -12.54
CA ASP A 128 -3.84 -23.03 -12.98
C ASP A 128 -4.03 -22.01 -14.11
N HIS A 129 -2.97 -21.31 -14.50
CA HIS A 129 -2.91 -20.38 -15.64
C HIS A 129 -2.02 -20.88 -16.78
N LEU A 130 -1.65 -22.16 -16.73
CA LEU A 130 -0.77 -22.79 -17.70
C LEU A 130 -1.50 -23.77 -18.62
N ASP A 131 -2.83 -23.78 -18.72
CA ASP A 131 -3.52 -24.65 -19.68
C ASP A 131 -3.32 -24.19 -21.15
N ASP A 132 -3.69 -25.04 -22.12
CA ASP A 132 -3.41 -24.80 -23.55
C ASP A 132 -4.17 -23.58 -24.10
N ASP A 133 -5.33 -23.25 -23.52
CA ASP A 133 -6.19 -22.13 -23.94
C ASP A 133 -5.93 -20.84 -23.14
N GLU A 134 -4.92 -20.83 -22.26
CA GLU A 134 -4.63 -19.73 -21.34
C GLU A 134 -3.40 -18.91 -21.73
N LYS A 135 -3.31 -17.71 -21.15
CA LYS A 135 -2.19 -16.79 -21.37
C LYS A 135 -1.11 -16.98 -20.31
N TRP A 136 -0.05 -17.68 -20.69
CA TRP A 136 1.04 -17.99 -19.78
C TRP A 136 1.78 -16.74 -19.31
N GLY A 137 2.10 -16.69 -18.01
CA GLY A 137 2.93 -15.65 -17.43
C GLY A 137 4.42 -15.87 -17.75
N PHE A 138 5.15 -14.78 -17.99
CA PHE A 138 6.60 -14.81 -18.21
C PHE A 138 7.32 -13.76 -17.35
N GLU A 139 8.44 -14.16 -16.75
CA GLU A 139 9.45 -13.22 -16.30
C GLU A 139 10.46 -12.95 -17.43
N VAL A 140 10.70 -11.68 -17.73
CA VAL A 140 11.61 -11.25 -18.79
C VAL A 140 12.73 -10.39 -18.22
N ARG A 141 13.97 -10.75 -18.56
CA ARG A 141 15.18 -10.00 -18.23
C ARG A 141 15.94 -9.64 -19.49
N THR A 142 16.13 -8.36 -19.74
CA THR A 142 16.97 -7.87 -20.83
C THR A 142 18.44 -8.28 -20.63
N ARG A 143 19.20 -8.28 -21.73
CA ARG A 143 20.63 -8.59 -21.73
C ARG A 143 21.41 -7.44 -22.33
N GLN A 144 22.73 -7.43 -22.06
CA GLN A 144 23.67 -6.47 -22.64
C GLN A 144 23.35 -5.02 -22.26
N ASN A 145 22.84 -4.81 -21.04
CA ASN A 145 22.47 -3.49 -20.51
C ASN A 145 21.52 -2.71 -21.44
N ARG A 146 20.66 -3.43 -22.16
CA ARG A 146 19.61 -2.86 -23.00
C ARG A 146 18.35 -2.70 -22.17
N GLN A 147 17.53 -1.72 -22.50
CA GLN A 147 16.20 -1.56 -21.92
C GLN A 147 15.13 -1.76 -22.98
N LEU A 148 14.00 -2.33 -22.56
CA LEU A 148 12.78 -2.39 -23.35
C LEU A 148 11.73 -1.57 -22.61
N LEU A 149 11.14 -0.57 -23.28
CA LEU A 149 10.16 0.35 -22.67
C LEU A 149 10.66 0.99 -21.36
N GLY A 150 11.97 1.27 -21.28
CA GLY A 150 12.62 1.83 -20.09
C GLY A 150 12.76 0.85 -18.92
N MET A 151 12.70 -0.46 -19.17
CA MET A 151 12.80 -1.52 -18.16
C MET A 151 13.87 -2.54 -18.53
N GLN A 152 14.60 -3.05 -17.53
CA GLN A 152 15.50 -4.19 -17.69
C GLN A 152 14.88 -5.51 -17.24
N ARG A 153 13.92 -5.47 -16.32
CA ARG A 153 13.14 -6.59 -15.84
C ARG A 153 11.66 -6.21 -15.91
N PHE A 154 10.83 -7.12 -16.38
CA PHE A 154 9.38 -6.97 -16.39
C PHE A 154 8.71 -8.34 -16.47
N TYR A 155 7.44 -8.35 -16.13
CA TYR A 155 6.58 -9.52 -16.16
C TYR A 155 5.53 -9.33 -17.24
N LEU A 156 5.27 -10.38 -18.02
CA LEU A 156 4.16 -10.45 -18.94
C LEU A 156 3.14 -11.42 -18.37
N SER A 157 1.87 -11.04 -18.27
CA SER A 157 0.81 -11.93 -17.78
C SER A 157 -0.52 -11.66 -18.47
N ASP A 158 -1.47 -12.58 -18.31
CA ASP A 158 -2.86 -12.27 -18.61
C ASP A 158 -3.29 -11.07 -17.75
N PRO A 159 -3.77 -9.96 -18.33
CA PRO A 159 -4.29 -8.84 -17.55
C PRO A 159 -5.51 -9.19 -16.69
N ALA A 160 -6.23 -10.28 -16.99
CA ALA A 160 -7.37 -10.74 -16.19
C ALA A 160 -7.00 -11.18 -14.77
N VAL A 161 -5.79 -11.72 -14.55
CA VAL A 161 -5.35 -12.18 -13.22
C VAL A 161 -5.19 -11.03 -12.22
N ASN A 162 -5.14 -9.79 -12.72
CA ASN A 162 -4.90 -8.60 -11.92
C ASN A 162 -5.90 -7.49 -12.28
N ASN A 163 -7.15 -7.85 -12.65
CA ASN A 163 -8.26 -6.92 -12.93
C ASN A 163 -8.00 -5.79 -13.94
N TRP A 164 -7.21 -6.04 -14.98
CA TRP A 164 -7.08 -5.15 -16.12
C TRP A 164 -6.80 -3.69 -15.72
N LEU A 165 -7.66 -2.74 -16.14
CA LEU A 165 -7.46 -1.31 -15.94
C LEU A 165 -7.54 -0.88 -14.48
N ASN A 166 -8.12 -1.69 -13.59
CA ASN A 166 -8.17 -1.36 -12.16
C ASN A 166 -6.77 -1.41 -11.55
N GLU A 167 -5.94 -2.39 -11.90
CA GLU A 167 -4.55 -2.44 -11.45
C GLU A 167 -3.73 -1.31 -12.06
N TRP A 168 -3.95 -0.99 -13.34
CA TRP A 168 -3.33 0.18 -13.97
C TRP A 168 -3.62 1.46 -13.19
N ALA A 169 -4.90 1.69 -12.84
CA ALA A 169 -5.31 2.90 -12.12
C ALA A 169 -4.81 2.90 -10.66
N PHE A 170 -4.80 1.74 -10.00
CA PHE A 170 -4.23 1.58 -8.66
C PHE A 170 -2.74 1.91 -8.63
N ALA A 171 -1.94 1.39 -9.58
CA ALA A 171 -0.52 1.71 -9.70
C ALA A 171 -0.29 3.21 -9.90
N HIS A 172 -1.12 3.86 -10.72
CA HIS A 172 -1.05 5.32 -10.92
C HIS A 172 -1.42 6.12 -9.67
N ASP A 173 -2.43 5.67 -8.91
CA ASP A 173 -2.81 6.32 -7.66
C ASP A 173 -1.70 6.21 -6.60
N LEU A 174 -1.05 5.05 -6.50
CA LEU A 174 0.15 4.88 -5.65
C LEU A 174 1.26 5.86 -6.03
N GLU A 175 1.62 5.95 -7.32
CA GLU A 175 2.65 6.87 -7.80
C GLU A 175 2.30 8.33 -7.52
N ARG A 176 1.05 8.72 -7.78
CA ARG A 176 0.50 10.06 -7.49
C ARG A 176 0.67 10.43 -6.02
N GLU A 177 0.47 9.45 -5.14
CA GLU A 177 0.56 9.60 -3.68
C GLU A 177 1.99 9.43 -3.14
N GLY A 178 2.98 9.30 -4.03
CA GLY A 178 4.39 9.21 -3.70
C GLY A 178 4.83 7.86 -3.14
N ILE A 179 3.98 6.84 -3.26
CA ILE A 179 4.30 5.45 -2.94
C ILE A 179 4.97 4.82 -4.16
N LEU A 180 6.02 4.03 -3.93
CA LEU A 180 6.65 3.31 -5.04
C LEU A 180 5.67 2.29 -5.60
N ALA A 181 5.56 2.20 -6.92
CA ALA A 181 4.72 1.18 -7.57
C ALA A 181 5.42 0.58 -8.79
N ALA A 182 5.21 -0.70 -9.05
CA ALA A 182 5.62 -1.29 -10.31
C ALA A 182 4.74 -0.75 -11.44
N ARG A 183 5.35 -0.06 -12.41
CA ARG A 183 4.62 0.48 -13.58
C ARG A 183 3.86 -0.63 -14.28
N TYR A 184 2.57 -0.41 -14.53
CA TYR A 184 1.68 -1.37 -15.18
C TYR A 184 1.20 -0.77 -16.51
N GLN A 185 1.29 -1.53 -17.60
CA GLN A 185 0.84 -1.09 -18.93
C GLN A 185 0.34 -2.27 -19.75
N PHE A 186 -0.45 -2.01 -20.79
CA PHE A 186 -0.93 -3.04 -21.71
C PHE A 186 -0.09 -3.07 -22.98
N VAL A 187 0.17 -4.28 -23.48
CA VAL A 187 0.90 -4.53 -24.72
C VAL A 187 0.16 -5.56 -25.56
N HIS A 188 0.31 -5.50 -26.89
CA HIS A 188 -0.12 -6.60 -27.76
C HIS A 188 1.06 -7.56 -27.97
N LEU A 189 0.88 -8.86 -27.69
CA LEU A 189 1.95 -9.85 -27.75
C LEU A 189 1.83 -10.71 -29.02
N ILE A 190 2.92 -10.77 -29.77
CA ILE A 190 3.12 -11.75 -30.85
C ILE A 190 4.27 -12.65 -30.44
N PHE A 191 4.03 -13.95 -30.28
CA PHE A 191 5.02 -14.91 -29.81
C PHE A 191 5.31 -15.94 -30.90
N ASN A 192 6.56 -15.98 -31.38
CA ASN A 192 6.99 -16.85 -32.49
C ASN A 192 6.14 -16.75 -33.77
N GLY A 193 5.51 -15.60 -33.99
CA GLY A 193 4.63 -15.34 -35.14
C GLY A 193 3.14 -15.56 -34.87
N ASP A 194 2.78 -16.17 -33.74
CA ASP A 194 1.40 -16.36 -33.32
C ASP A 194 0.91 -15.14 -32.52
N ASP A 195 -0.34 -14.74 -32.76
CA ASP A 195 -0.98 -13.65 -32.03
C ASP A 195 -1.51 -14.15 -30.68
N TRP A 196 -0.91 -13.67 -29.60
CA TRP A 196 -1.25 -14.02 -28.23
C TRP A 196 -2.18 -12.99 -27.57
N GLY A 197 -2.56 -11.93 -28.31
CA GLY A 197 -3.49 -10.91 -27.86
C GLY A 197 -2.88 -9.95 -26.84
N ILE A 198 -3.75 -9.33 -26.05
CA ILE A 198 -3.35 -8.28 -25.09
C ILE A 198 -2.78 -8.91 -23.82
N TYR A 199 -1.60 -8.45 -23.42
CA TYR A 199 -0.91 -8.81 -22.20
C TYR A 199 -0.77 -7.61 -21.28
N ALA A 200 -0.75 -7.87 -19.98
CA ALA A 200 -0.22 -6.93 -19.01
C ALA A 200 1.30 -7.00 -19.04
N LEU A 201 1.94 -5.84 -18.97
CA LEU A 201 3.36 -5.69 -18.73
C LEU A 201 3.54 -4.92 -17.42
N GLN A 202 4.10 -5.59 -16.42
CA GLN A 202 4.37 -4.99 -15.11
C GLN A 202 5.88 -4.89 -14.90
N GLU A 203 6.36 -3.72 -14.49
CA GLU A 203 7.77 -3.47 -14.22
C GLU A 203 8.30 -4.41 -13.13
N GLY A 204 9.50 -4.95 -13.36
CA GLY A 204 10.20 -5.73 -12.36
C GLY A 204 11.14 -4.88 -11.51
N PHE A 205 11.53 -5.43 -10.36
CA PHE A 205 12.33 -4.71 -9.37
C PHE A 205 13.79 -4.59 -9.80
N ALA A 206 14.16 -3.38 -10.21
CA ALA A 206 15.51 -2.97 -10.62
C ALA A 206 15.70 -1.46 -10.35
N ASP A 207 16.91 -0.93 -10.58
CA ASP A 207 17.22 0.47 -10.24
C ASP A 207 16.39 1.44 -11.09
N GLU A 208 15.98 1.03 -12.30
CA GLU A 208 15.11 1.81 -13.17
C GLU A 208 13.80 2.20 -12.50
N LEU A 209 13.19 1.30 -11.71
CA LEU A 209 11.96 1.58 -10.98
C LEU A 209 12.17 2.73 -9.99
N LEU A 210 13.26 2.65 -9.22
CA LEU A 210 13.62 3.65 -8.22
C LEU A 210 13.92 5.00 -8.89
N MET A 211 14.75 4.99 -9.94
CA MET A 211 15.14 6.20 -10.66
C MET A 211 13.96 6.86 -11.36
N ALA A 212 13.08 6.09 -11.98
CA ALA A 212 11.87 6.59 -12.64
C ALA A 212 10.95 7.32 -11.66
N GLN A 213 10.95 6.89 -10.39
CA GLN A 213 10.14 7.46 -9.30
C GLN A 213 10.94 8.33 -8.33
N ARG A 214 12.06 8.88 -8.82
CA ARG A 214 12.91 9.87 -8.12
C ARG A 214 13.42 9.40 -6.76
N ARG A 215 13.62 8.10 -6.59
CA ARG A 215 14.37 7.53 -5.47
C ARG A 215 15.84 7.43 -5.82
N GLN A 216 16.67 7.47 -4.78
CA GLN A 216 18.10 7.19 -4.93
C GLN A 216 18.29 5.70 -5.21
N GLU A 217 19.42 5.37 -5.85
CA GLU A 217 19.85 3.99 -5.96
C GLU A 217 19.92 3.33 -4.57
N GLY A 218 19.44 2.11 -4.48
CA GLY A 218 19.42 1.34 -3.25
C GLY A 218 18.86 -0.05 -3.48
N VAL A 219 18.67 -0.78 -2.38
CA VAL A 219 18.30 -2.19 -2.43
C VAL A 219 16.78 -2.36 -2.31
N ILE A 220 16.23 -3.28 -3.11
CA ILE A 220 14.86 -3.76 -2.97
C ILE A 220 14.92 -5.15 -2.34
N VAL A 221 14.16 -5.37 -1.27
CA VAL A 221 14.06 -6.65 -0.55
C VAL A 221 12.62 -7.18 -0.57
N ARG A 222 12.45 -8.50 -0.44
CA ARG A 222 11.17 -9.20 -0.35
C ARG A 222 11.22 -10.34 0.65
N CYS A 223 10.05 -10.84 1.04
CA CYS A 223 9.93 -12.20 1.56
C CYS A 223 10.08 -13.19 0.40
N ASP A 224 10.92 -14.20 0.58
CA ASP A 224 11.12 -15.25 -0.41
C ASP A 224 10.01 -16.30 -0.33
N ALA A 225 9.24 -16.43 -1.42
CA ALA A 225 8.10 -17.31 -1.52
C ALA A 225 8.44 -18.73 -1.98
N ASP A 226 9.72 -19.05 -2.25
CA ASP A 226 10.12 -20.37 -2.77
C ASP A 226 9.62 -21.53 -1.87
N LEU A 227 9.77 -21.41 -0.55
CA LEU A 227 9.29 -22.44 0.39
C LEU A 227 7.76 -22.56 0.43
N LEU A 228 7.04 -21.49 0.12
CA LEU A 228 5.58 -21.55 -0.04
C LEU A 228 5.22 -22.36 -1.30
N TRP A 229 5.91 -22.12 -2.42
CA TRP A 229 5.69 -22.88 -3.65
C TRP A 229 6.05 -24.35 -3.48
N GLU A 230 7.16 -24.66 -2.79
CA GLU A 230 7.52 -26.04 -2.45
C GLU A 230 6.46 -26.72 -1.58
N SER A 231 5.84 -25.99 -0.64
CA SER A 231 4.73 -26.53 0.15
C SER A 231 3.49 -26.79 -0.72
N ILE A 232 3.12 -25.87 -1.61
CA ILE A 232 1.99 -26.08 -2.53
C ILE A 232 2.24 -27.30 -3.41
N ALA A 233 3.45 -27.49 -3.93
CA ALA A 233 3.83 -28.71 -4.66
C ALA A 233 3.71 -29.96 -3.78
N HIS A 234 4.13 -29.89 -2.51
CA HIS A 234 4.00 -30.99 -1.56
C HIS A 234 2.54 -31.41 -1.35
N PHE A 235 1.62 -30.44 -1.37
CA PHE A 235 0.17 -30.64 -1.32
C PHE A 235 -0.46 -30.84 -2.72
N GLN A 236 0.32 -31.26 -3.72
CA GLN A 236 -0.15 -31.61 -5.07
C GLN A 236 -0.88 -30.45 -5.79
N GLY A 237 -0.41 -29.23 -5.58
CA GLY A 237 -1.01 -28.01 -6.15
C GLY A 237 -2.18 -27.44 -5.34
N ASP A 238 -2.61 -28.09 -4.25
CA ASP A 238 -3.69 -27.59 -3.41
C ASP A 238 -3.18 -26.48 -2.47
N ALA A 239 -3.23 -25.24 -2.98
CA ALA A 239 -2.85 -24.06 -2.20
C ALA A 239 -3.68 -23.90 -0.93
N GLN A 240 -4.96 -24.24 -0.96
CA GLN A 240 -5.83 -24.13 0.22
C GLN A 240 -5.39 -25.12 1.32
N ALA A 241 -5.04 -26.35 0.95
CA ALA A 241 -4.50 -27.32 1.89
C ALA A 241 -3.15 -26.89 2.45
N ALA A 242 -2.26 -26.33 1.62
CA ALA A 242 -0.96 -25.81 2.06
C ALA A 242 -1.11 -24.66 3.07
N TYR A 243 -2.00 -23.70 2.82
CA TYR A 243 -2.29 -22.61 3.76
C TYR A 243 -2.96 -23.08 5.05
N ALA A 244 -3.71 -24.17 4.99
CA ALA A 244 -4.40 -24.76 6.14
C ALA A 244 -3.54 -25.74 6.95
N ASP A 245 -2.27 -25.97 6.57
CA ASP A 245 -1.37 -26.88 7.29
C ASP A 245 -1.09 -26.35 8.72
N PRO A 246 -1.55 -27.04 9.77
CA PRO A 246 -1.35 -26.60 11.14
C PRO A 246 0.11 -26.76 11.62
N ILE A 247 0.97 -27.42 10.85
CA ILE A 247 2.37 -27.67 11.23
C ILE A 247 3.31 -26.61 10.67
N ALA A 248 3.32 -26.40 9.35
CA ALA A 248 4.13 -25.35 8.74
C ALA A 248 3.57 -23.94 9.01
N ASN A 249 2.26 -23.83 9.24
CA ASN A 249 1.55 -22.58 9.51
C ASN A 249 1.91 -21.48 8.51
N LEU A 250 1.63 -21.75 7.23
CA LEU A 250 1.91 -20.86 6.10
C LEU A 250 0.88 -19.73 5.96
N SER A 251 0.17 -19.41 7.05
CA SER A 251 -0.83 -18.35 7.00
C SER A 251 -0.16 -17.03 6.62
N THR A 252 -0.86 -16.21 5.85
CA THR A 252 -0.36 -14.90 5.40
C THR A 252 -0.10 -13.90 6.54
N GLY A 253 -0.45 -14.26 7.79
CA GLY A 253 -0.10 -13.52 9.00
C GLY A 253 1.19 -13.99 9.68
N ASP A 254 1.60 -15.25 9.50
CA ASP A 254 2.78 -15.85 10.14
C ASP A 254 3.99 -15.87 9.19
N TRP A 255 4.49 -14.66 8.97
CA TRP A 255 5.70 -14.34 8.23
C TRP A 255 7.02 -14.93 8.76
N GLN A 256 7.01 -15.77 9.81
CA GLN A 256 8.20 -16.43 10.36
C GLN A 256 8.75 -17.52 9.44
N TYR A 257 7.90 -18.10 8.58
CA TYR A 257 8.31 -19.16 7.66
C TYR A 257 9.08 -18.64 6.44
N PHE A 258 8.93 -17.35 6.12
CA PHE A 258 9.54 -16.75 4.92
C PHE A 258 10.94 -16.23 5.21
N GLU A 259 11.91 -16.68 4.41
CA GLU A 259 13.21 -16.02 4.36
C GLU A 259 13.07 -14.61 3.74
N VAL A 260 14.08 -13.78 3.94
CA VAL A 260 14.13 -12.43 3.36
C VAL A 260 15.32 -12.36 2.43
N ASP A 261 15.07 -11.93 1.20
CA ASP A 261 16.08 -11.83 0.15
C ASP A 261 16.01 -10.48 -0.60
N ALA A 262 17.03 -10.20 -1.40
CA ALA A 262 17.15 -8.99 -2.19
C ALA A 262 17.04 -9.23 -3.69
N PHE A 263 16.60 -8.21 -4.42
CA PHE A 263 16.67 -8.23 -5.87
C PHE A 263 18.08 -7.87 -6.34
N ARG A 264 18.63 -8.67 -7.27
CA ARG A 264 19.90 -8.42 -7.99
C ARG A 264 21.18 -8.71 -7.19
N ASP A 265 21.26 -9.87 -6.54
CA ASP A 265 22.39 -10.25 -5.68
C ASP A 265 23.75 -10.08 -6.34
N ALA A 266 23.94 -10.54 -7.58
CA ALA A 266 25.25 -10.45 -8.24
C ALA A 266 25.74 -9.01 -8.48
N ALA A 267 24.83 -8.05 -8.69
CA ALA A 267 25.21 -6.64 -8.84
C ALA A 267 25.46 -6.00 -7.46
N ILE A 268 24.61 -6.33 -6.48
CA ILE A 268 24.73 -5.87 -5.10
C ILE A 268 26.03 -6.38 -4.45
N ASP A 269 26.38 -7.64 -4.63
CA ASP A 269 27.60 -8.28 -4.09
C ASP A 269 28.88 -7.62 -4.61
N SER A 270 28.82 -7.00 -5.79
CA SER A 270 29.96 -6.32 -6.40
C SER A 270 30.16 -4.89 -5.90
N ASP A 271 29.18 -4.31 -5.19
CA ASP A 271 29.24 -2.97 -4.62
C ASP A 271 29.14 -3.04 -3.07
N PRO A 272 30.23 -2.71 -2.35
CA PRO A 272 30.24 -2.76 -0.88
C PRO A 272 29.17 -1.89 -0.20
N ALA A 273 28.79 -0.76 -0.81
CA ALA A 273 27.77 0.12 -0.26
C ALA A 273 26.37 -0.50 -0.42
N LEU A 274 26.06 -1.06 -1.59
CA LEU A 274 24.78 -1.76 -1.80
C LEU A 274 24.71 -3.04 -0.96
N SER A 275 25.81 -3.78 -0.83
CA SER A 275 25.85 -4.96 0.05
C SER A 275 25.57 -4.58 1.50
N ALA A 276 26.13 -3.48 2.01
CA ALA A 276 25.83 -3.00 3.37
C ALA A 276 24.36 -2.56 3.52
N GLN A 277 23.78 -1.92 2.51
CA GLN A 277 22.36 -1.56 2.50
C GLN A 277 21.46 -2.80 2.51
N ARG A 278 21.80 -3.83 1.73
CA ARG A 278 21.09 -5.12 1.74
C ARG A 278 21.11 -5.73 3.14
N ASP A 279 22.29 -5.85 3.73
CA ASP A 279 22.44 -6.48 5.04
C ASP A 279 21.66 -5.71 6.12
N ALA A 280 21.62 -4.37 6.03
CA ALA A 280 20.79 -3.53 6.89
C ALA A 280 19.28 -3.76 6.65
N ALA A 281 18.83 -3.79 5.39
CA ALA A 281 17.43 -4.00 5.03
C ALA A 281 16.91 -5.38 5.49
N ILE A 282 17.68 -6.44 5.22
CA ILE A 282 17.39 -7.80 5.69
C ILE A 282 17.39 -7.83 7.23
N GLY A 283 18.36 -7.18 7.87
CA GLY A 283 18.44 -7.09 9.32
C GLY A 283 17.20 -6.43 9.95
N LEU A 284 16.68 -5.36 9.34
CA LEU A 284 15.45 -4.70 9.81
C LEU A 284 14.23 -5.64 9.74
N LEU A 285 14.02 -6.32 8.60
CA LEU A 285 12.90 -7.26 8.46
C LEU A 285 13.03 -8.45 9.43
N ARG A 286 14.23 -9.01 9.58
CA ARG A 286 14.49 -10.11 10.54
C ARG A 286 14.28 -9.69 11.99
N ALA A 287 14.71 -8.49 12.36
CA ALA A 287 14.50 -7.97 13.71
C ALA A 287 13.01 -7.74 14.01
N LEU A 288 12.23 -7.28 13.01
CA LEU A 288 10.78 -7.24 13.14
C LEU A 288 10.21 -8.67 13.24
N GLN A 289 10.70 -9.66 12.45
CA GLN A 289 10.24 -11.06 12.48
C GLN A 289 10.44 -11.70 13.86
N ALA A 290 11.56 -11.36 14.50
CA ALA A 290 11.92 -11.82 15.83
C ALA A 290 11.22 -11.05 16.96
N GLY A 291 10.46 -9.98 16.65
CA GLY A 291 9.85 -9.08 17.64
C GLY A 291 10.86 -8.21 18.39
N GLU A 292 12.07 -8.06 17.88
CA GLU A 292 13.15 -7.23 18.46
C GLU A 292 12.99 -5.74 18.13
N LEU A 293 12.37 -5.43 16.99
CA LEU A 293 12.03 -4.06 16.58
C LEU A 293 10.53 -3.93 16.29
N GLU A 294 9.97 -2.78 16.66
CA GLU A 294 8.62 -2.38 16.26
C GLU A 294 8.59 -1.95 14.79
N ALA A 295 7.43 -2.08 14.13
CA ALA A 295 7.29 -1.79 12.70
C ALA A 295 7.61 -0.33 12.37
N SER A 296 7.29 0.61 13.25
CA SER A 296 7.64 2.03 13.14
C SER A 296 9.14 2.33 13.21
N ARG A 297 9.95 1.38 13.69
CA ARG A 297 11.43 1.45 13.65
C ARG A 297 12.00 0.87 12.36
N VAL A 298 11.20 0.11 11.60
CA VAL A 298 11.61 -0.57 10.37
C VAL A 298 11.11 0.17 9.14
N PHE A 299 9.84 0.55 9.11
CA PHE A 299 9.20 1.20 7.98
C PHE A 299 9.18 2.72 8.11
N ASP A 300 9.08 3.38 6.97
CA ASP A 300 8.63 4.77 6.92
C ASP A 300 7.14 4.83 7.27
N VAL A 301 6.83 5.33 8.47
CA VAL A 301 5.48 5.29 9.05
C VAL A 301 4.43 5.97 8.17
N GLU A 302 4.77 7.13 7.60
CA GLU A 302 3.85 7.92 6.79
C GLU A 302 3.56 7.24 5.45
N ARG A 303 4.61 6.76 4.77
CA ARG A 303 4.45 6.05 3.50
C ARG A 303 3.73 4.72 3.67
N TYR A 304 4.02 3.99 4.74
CA TYR A 304 3.39 2.71 4.98
C TYR A 304 1.91 2.86 5.36
N GLY A 305 1.56 3.81 6.24
CA GLY A 305 0.17 4.12 6.56
C GLY A 305 -0.63 4.55 5.33
N ARG A 306 -0.05 5.38 4.46
CA ARG A 306 -0.67 5.79 3.19
C ARG A 306 -0.85 4.62 2.22
N PHE A 307 0.15 3.77 2.07
CA PHE A 307 0.06 2.56 1.26
C PHE A 307 -1.11 1.68 1.70
N LEU A 308 -1.25 1.41 3.01
CA LEU A 308 -2.35 0.62 3.55
C LEU A 308 -3.72 1.27 3.28
N ALA A 309 -3.83 2.60 3.40
CA ALA A 309 -5.07 3.31 3.12
C ALA A 309 -5.49 3.21 1.64
N LEU A 310 -4.53 3.29 0.71
CA LEU A 310 -4.78 3.13 -0.73
C LEU A 310 -5.12 1.70 -1.11
N VAL A 311 -4.43 0.72 -0.52
CA VAL A 311 -4.77 -0.70 -0.64
C VAL A 311 -6.22 -0.94 -0.20
N ASP A 312 -6.63 -0.32 0.90
CA ASP A 312 -7.99 -0.46 1.43
C ASP A 312 -9.03 0.24 0.55
N LEU A 313 -8.74 1.44 0.03
CA LEU A 313 -9.61 2.14 -0.92
C LEU A 313 -9.85 1.31 -2.18
N TRP A 314 -8.78 0.77 -2.77
CA TRP A 314 -8.85 -0.02 -4.00
C TRP A 314 -9.25 -1.49 -3.79
N GLY A 315 -9.41 -1.95 -2.55
CA GLY A 315 -9.66 -3.38 -2.28
C GLY A 315 -8.50 -4.27 -2.76
N ALA A 316 -7.30 -3.71 -2.82
CA ALA A 316 -6.11 -4.34 -3.38
C ALA A 316 -5.34 -5.14 -2.31
N THR A 317 -6.04 -5.87 -1.45
CA THR A 317 -5.45 -6.54 -0.27
C THR A 317 -4.30 -7.50 -0.60
N PRO A 318 -4.26 -8.17 -1.77
CA PRO A 318 -3.07 -8.92 -2.19
C PRO A 318 -1.77 -8.10 -2.23
N ALA A 319 -1.78 -6.80 -2.51
CA ALA A 319 -0.57 -5.97 -2.49
C ALA A 319 0.07 -5.88 -1.10
N ALA A 320 -0.71 -6.03 -0.03
CA ALA A 320 -0.23 -6.02 1.35
C ALA A 320 0.11 -7.44 1.87
N SER A 321 -0.02 -8.48 1.03
CA SER A 321 0.40 -9.83 1.40
C SER A 321 1.91 -9.95 1.38
N LEU A 322 2.47 -10.74 2.29
CA LEU A 322 3.92 -10.93 2.42
C LEU A 322 4.60 -11.40 1.13
N VAL A 323 3.90 -12.20 0.34
CA VAL A 323 4.41 -12.77 -0.92
C VAL A 323 4.47 -11.74 -2.06
N ASN A 324 3.65 -10.70 -2.00
CA ASN A 324 3.63 -9.63 -3.01
C ASN A 324 4.28 -8.33 -2.51
N LEU A 325 4.50 -8.18 -1.20
CA LEU A 325 5.02 -6.96 -0.62
C LEU A 325 6.53 -6.87 -0.78
N HIS A 326 6.95 -5.84 -1.49
CA HIS A 326 8.33 -5.52 -1.77
C HIS A 326 8.71 -4.24 -1.06
N TYR A 327 9.97 -4.11 -0.65
CA TYR A 327 10.43 -2.95 0.10
C TYR A 327 11.68 -2.34 -0.51
N TYR A 328 11.66 -1.03 -0.70
CA TYR A 328 12.85 -0.26 -0.99
C TYR A 328 13.51 0.17 0.32
N TYR A 329 14.80 -0.10 0.47
CA TYR A 329 15.60 0.48 1.56
C TYR A 329 16.03 1.90 1.18
N ASN A 330 15.48 2.89 1.89
CA ASN A 330 15.87 4.27 1.71
C ASN A 330 17.19 4.54 2.49
N PRO A 331 18.32 4.79 1.80
CA PRO A 331 19.62 4.95 2.45
C PRO A 331 19.73 6.25 3.24
N VAL A 332 18.82 7.21 3.04
CA VAL A 332 18.82 8.50 3.76
C VAL A 332 18.15 8.35 5.12
N SER A 333 16.99 7.69 5.19
CA SER A 333 16.25 7.49 6.44
C SER A 333 16.66 6.21 7.19
N GLY A 334 17.27 5.25 6.50
CA GLY A 334 17.53 3.92 7.05
C GLY A 334 16.24 3.17 7.38
N ARG A 335 15.20 3.38 6.57
CA ARG A 335 13.86 2.78 6.70
C ARG A 335 13.42 2.15 5.39
N LEU A 336 12.49 1.20 5.50
CA LEU A 336 11.87 0.52 4.38
C LEU A 336 10.61 1.26 3.91
N GLU A 337 10.49 1.46 2.59
CA GLU A 337 9.29 1.98 1.93
C GLU A 337 8.59 0.85 1.16
N PRO A 338 7.26 0.71 1.23
CA PRO A 338 6.55 -0.31 0.46
C PRO A 338 6.58 0.02 -1.04
N ILE A 339 6.62 -1.02 -1.87
CA ILE A 339 6.47 -0.96 -3.32
C ILE A 339 5.19 -1.73 -3.69
N GLY A 340 4.21 -1.05 -4.27
CA GLY A 340 2.98 -1.67 -4.74
C GLY A 340 3.22 -2.55 -5.97
N PHE A 341 2.69 -3.77 -5.91
CA PHE A 341 2.81 -4.79 -6.94
C PHE A 341 1.69 -5.82 -6.77
N ASN A 342 1.16 -6.36 -7.87
CA ASN A 342 0.12 -7.39 -7.89
C ASN A 342 -1.01 -7.16 -6.88
N GLY A 343 -1.66 -6.00 -6.97
CA GLY A 343 -2.68 -5.59 -6.02
C GLY A 343 -4.03 -6.26 -6.20
N ASN A 344 -4.33 -6.76 -7.40
CA ASN A 344 -5.63 -7.29 -7.79
C ASN A 344 -6.74 -6.28 -7.45
N ALA A 345 -6.52 -5.02 -7.81
CA ALA A 345 -7.37 -3.90 -7.43
C ALA A 345 -8.84 -4.13 -7.83
N LEU A 346 -9.74 -3.94 -6.87
CA LEU A 346 -11.19 -4.20 -6.96
C LEU A 346 -11.58 -5.64 -7.31
N GLY A 347 -10.68 -6.61 -7.08
CA GLY A 347 -10.94 -8.04 -7.27
C GLY A 347 -11.68 -8.68 -6.11
N SER A 348 -11.73 -7.98 -4.97
CA SER A 348 -12.46 -8.41 -3.77
C SER A 348 -13.06 -7.20 -3.05
N ASP A 349 -14.13 -7.45 -2.31
CA ASP A 349 -14.71 -6.48 -1.36
C ASP A 349 -13.96 -6.45 -0.02
N SER A 350 -12.97 -7.33 0.18
CA SER A 350 -12.14 -7.39 1.39
C SER A 350 -11.59 -6.02 1.80
N ARG A 351 -11.53 -5.80 3.12
CA ARG A 351 -10.88 -4.65 3.75
C ARG A 351 -9.47 -5.04 4.18
N VAL A 352 -8.58 -4.06 4.30
CA VAL A 352 -7.25 -4.31 4.87
C VAL A 352 -7.39 -4.81 6.32
N SER A 353 -6.66 -5.87 6.67
CA SER A 353 -6.54 -6.29 8.07
C SER A 353 -5.63 -5.33 8.81
N LEU A 354 -5.99 -4.93 10.03
CA LEU A 354 -5.12 -4.08 10.86
C LEU A 354 -3.88 -4.81 11.38
N THR A 355 -3.84 -6.15 11.27
CA THR A 355 -2.60 -6.92 11.47
C THR A 355 -1.54 -6.54 10.45
N ALA A 356 -1.90 -6.00 9.27
CA ALA A 356 -0.95 -5.47 8.29
C ALA A 356 -0.20 -4.23 8.80
N ALA A 357 -0.69 -3.59 9.87
CA ALA A 357 0.01 -2.54 10.60
C ALA A 357 0.91 -3.07 11.73
N TYR A 358 1.10 -4.39 11.83
CA TYR A 358 1.99 -5.07 12.78
C TYR A 358 1.71 -4.77 14.26
N ASP A 359 0.44 -4.52 14.60
CA ASP A 359 0.03 -4.06 15.94
C ASP A 359 0.79 -2.78 16.40
N ASP A 360 1.39 -2.03 15.48
CA ASP A 360 2.17 -0.84 15.77
C ASP A 360 1.28 0.41 15.77
N PRO A 361 1.13 1.10 16.91
CA PRO A 361 0.21 2.24 17.03
C PRO A 361 0.56 3.42 16.13
N ALA A 362 1.84 3.64 15.82
CA ALA A 362 2.25 4.74 14.95
C ALA A 362 1.83 4.46 13.51
N ILE A 363 1.98 3.21 13.04
CA ILE A 363 1.48 2.79 11.74
C ILE A 363 -0.04 2.82 11.69
N GLN A 364 -0.73 2.34 12.73
CA GLN A 364 -2.20 2.37 12.82
C GLN A 364 -2.74 3.81 12.76
N ALA A 365 -2.14 4.75 13.50
CA ALA A 365 -2.52 6.15 13.46
C ALA A 365 -2.24 6.81 12.10
N ALA A 366 -1.14 6.44 11.44
CA ALA A 366 -0.84 6.89 10.08
C ALA A 366 -1.84 6.36 9.05
N TYR A 367 -2.18 5.07 9.12
CA TYR A 367 -3.24 4.47 8.31
C TYR A 367 -4.58 5.17 8.55
N VAL A 368 -5.00 5.38 9.80
CA VAL A 368 -6.29 6.03 10.11
C VAL A 368 -6.37 7.45 9.53
N ARG A 369 -5.31 8.23 9.66
CA ARG A 369 -5.24 9.59 9.11
C ARG A 369 -5.35 9.59 7.58
N GLU A 370 -4.61 8.70 6.92
CA GLU A 370 -4.63 8.58 5.46
C GLU A 370 -5.95 7.98 4.95
N ALA A 371 -6.51 6.98 5.65
CA ALA A 371 -7.81 6.39 5.36
C ALA A 371 -8.93 7.43 5.44
N TRP A 372 -8.88 8.33 6.43
CA TRP A 372 -9.81 9.46 6.51
C TRP A 372 -9.64 10.44 5.35
N ARG A 373 -8.39 10.74 4.96
CA ARG A 373 -8.10 11.66 3.83
C ARG A 373 -8.64 11.08 2.52
N VAL A 374 -8.31 9.82 2.21
CA VAL A 374 -8.73 9.18 0.96
C VAL A 374 -10.20 8.79 0.95
N SER A 375 -10.91 8.81 2.08
CA SER A 375 -12.36 8.63 2.15
C SER A 375 -13.16 9.91 1.86
N GLN A 376 -12.50 11.07 1.70
CA GLN A 376 -13.20 12.32 1.36
C GLN A 376 -13.57 12.35 -0.12
N PRO A 377 -14.78 12.79 -0.52
CA PRO A 377 -15.21 12.82 -1.91
C PRO A 377 -14.23 13.56 -2.84
N GLU A 378 -13.62 14.64 -2.35
CA GLU A 378 -12.67 15.46 -3.10
C GLU A 378 -11.46 14.67 -3.59
N TYR A 379 -11.07 13.62 -2.85
CA TYR A 379 -9.97 12.74 -3.24
C TYR A 379 -10.27 12.02 -4.56
N LEU A 380 -11.43 11.35 -4.65
CA LEU A 380 -11.80 10.61 -5.86
C LEU A 380 -12.21 11.53 -7.00
N ASP A 381 -12.82 12.68 -6.73
CA ASP A 381 -13.12 13.66 -7.77
C ASP A 381 -11.82 14.14 -8.46
N GLN A 382 -10.77 14.38 -7.67
CA GLN A 382 -9.46 14.74 -8.21
C GLN A 382 -8.84 13.55 -8.98
N LEU A 383 -8.76 12.37 -8.37
CA LEU A 383 -8.18 11.18 -8.99
C LEU A 383 -8.85 10.82 -10.31
N GLN A 384 -10.19 10.84 -10.33
CA GLN A 384 -10.98 10.62 -11.54
C GLN A 384 -10.63 11.65 -12.60
N SER A 385 -10.61 12.95 -12.25
CA SER A 385 -10.30 14.00 -13.22
C SER A 385 -8.91 13.88 -13.86
N GLU A 386 -7.95 13.33 -13.12
CA GLU A 386 -6.56 13.14 -13.57
C GLU A 386 -6.40 11.90 -14.46
N LEU A 387 -7.17 10.84 -14.21
CA LEU A 387 -7.01 9.55 -14.89
C LEU A 387 -8.04 9.28 -16.00
N GLU A 388 -9.21 9.93 -16.00
CA GLU A 388 -10.35 9.59 -16.87
C GLU A 388 -10.00 9.56 -18.36
N GLU A 389 -9.26 10.56 -18.87
CA GLU A 389 -8.91 10.64 -20.30
C GLU A 389 -8.06 9.45 -20.75
N GLU A 390 -7.02 9.11 -19.98
CA GLU A 390 -6.13 7.99 -20.29
C GLU A 390 -6.82 6.65 -20.04
N TYR A 391 -7.61 6.53 -18.97
CA TYR A 391 -8.41 5.35 -18.67
C TYR A 391 -9.35 5.01 -19.83
N GLU A 392 -10.10 5.99 -20.34
CA GLU A 392 -11.02 5.79 -21.46
C GLU A 392 -10.30 5.45 -22.77
N SER A 393 -9.13 6.05 -23.02
CA SER A 393 -8.29 5.68 -24.16
C SER A 393 -7.82 4.22 -24.07
N LEU A 394 -7.32 3.81 -22.91
CA LEU A 394 -6.90 2.42 -22.67
C LEU A 394 -8.08 1.46 -22.74
N ARG A 395 -9.24 1.82 -22.21
CA ARG A 395 -10.46 1.01 -22.23
C ARG A 395 -10.91 0.75 -23.66
N GLN A 396 -10.81 1.75 -24.53
CA GLN A 396 -11.10 1.60 -25.96
C GLN A 396 -10.08 0.71 -26.68
N ALA A 397 -8.79 0.88 -26.37
CA ALA A 397 -7.71 0.10 -26.98
C ALA A 397 -7.75 -1.38 -26.54
N VAL A 398 -8.09 -1.62 -25.27
CA VAL A 398 -8.14 -2.95 -24.64
C VAL A 398 -9.47 -3.66 -24.90
N GLY A 399 -10.57 -2.90 -25.02
CA GLY A 399 -11.90 -3.42 -25.32
C GLY A 399 -12.65 -4.06 -24.15
N VAL A 400 -12.11 -4.01 -22.92
CA VAL A 400 -12.74 -4.51 -21.69
C VAL A 400 -12.54 -3.56 -20.52
N GLY A 401 -13.34 -3.73 -19.47
CA GLY A 401 -13.26 -2.94 -18.23
C GLY A 401 -14.40 -1.93 -18.09
N GLU A 402 -14.92 -1.81 -16.88
CA GLU A 402 -15.87 -0.76 -16.48
C GLU A 402 -15.12 0.30 -15.67
N PRO A 403 -15.44 1.60 -15.77
CA PRO A 403 -14.83 2.61 -14.91
C PRO A 403 -14.96 2.28 -13.41
N PRO A 404 -13.90 2.40 -12.60
CA PRO A 404 -13.89 1.93 -11.21
C PRO A 404 -14.61 2.89 -10.25
N TRP A 405 -15.01 4.07 -10.72
CA TRP A 405 -15.34 5.21 -9.87
C TRP A 405 -16.52 4.97 -8.92
N ASP A 406 -17.60 4.33 -9.39
CA ASP A 406 -18.75 4.04 -8.53
C ASP A 406 -18.41 3.03 -7.43
N LYS A 407 -17.60 2.02 -7.75
CA LYS A 407 -17.10 1.05 -6.76
C LYS A 407 -16.20 1.73 -5.73
N LEU A 408 -15.29 2.59 -6.19
CA LEU A 408 -14.40 3.34 -5.31
C LEU A 408 -15.18 4.29 -4.39
N ARG A 409 -16.22 4.98 -4.88
CA ARG A 409 -17.09 5.82 -4.05
C ARG A 409 -17.82 5.01 -2.98
N ALA A 410 -18.37 3.84 -3.33
CA ALA A 410 -18.98 2.95 -2.35
C ALA A 410 -17.97 2.50 -1.28
N ARG A 411 -16.71 2.23 -1.68
CA ARG A 411 -15.63 1.92 -0.74
C ARG A 411 -15.25 3.13 0.12
N GLN A 412 -15.14 4.34 -0.42
CA GLN A 412 -14.93 5.57 0.37
C GLN A 412 -15.97 5.72 1.48
N GLU A 413 -17.26 5.55 1.15
CA GLU A 413 -18.34 5.60 2.14
C GLU A 413 -18.18 4.54 3.22
N GLN A 414 -17.78 3.31 2.84
CA GLN A 414 -17.52 2.25 3.79
C GLN A 414 -16.36 2.60 4.73
N MET A 415 -15.25 3.14 4.21
CA MET A 415 -14.12 3.54 5.06
C MET A 415 -14.51 4.64 6.03
N ALA A 416 -15.23 5.66 5.55
CA ALA A 416 -15.71 6.77 6.39
C ALA A 416 -16.61 6.25 7.53
N ARG A 417 -17.47 5.27 7.27
CA ARG A 417 -18.31 4.62 8.30
C ARG A 417 -17.47 3.80 9.29
N SER A 418 -16.47 3.06 8.81
CA SER A 418 -15.55 2.29 9.66
C SER A 418 -14.73 3.19 10.61
N LEU A 419 -14.36 4.39 10.16
CA LEU A 419 -13.63 5.39 10.96
C LEU A 419 -14.50 6.18 11.93
N SER A 420 -15.83 5.96 11.92
CA SER A 420 -16.79 6.57 12.84
C SER A 420 -17.61 5.47 13.54
N PRO A 421 -16.98 4.64 14.39
CA PRO A 421 -17.64 3.52 15.02
C PRO A 421 -18.77 3.98 15.94
N VAL A 422 -19.83 3.17 16.00
CA VAL A 422 -20.99 3.43 16.87
C VAL A 422 -20.58 3.43 18.34
N GLN A 423 -19.64 2.56 18.73
CA GLN A 423 -19.20 2.42 20.10
C GLN A 423 -17.70 2.06 20.15
N PRO A 424 -16.81 3.03 20.42
CA PRO A 424 -15.37 2.78 20.48
C PRO A 424 -14.91 2.12 21.78
N VAL A 425 -15.65 2.31 22.87
CA VAL A 425 -15.33 1.73 24.18
C VAL A 425 -16.57 1.16 24.86
N PHE A 426 -16.36 0.20 25.76
CA PHE A 426 -17.33 -0.12 26.80
C PHE A 426 -16.98 0.66 28.06
N ALA A 427 -17.99 1.25 28.69
CA ALA A 427 -17.84 2.06 29.88
C ALA A 427 -18.87 1.66 30.94
N HIS A 428 -18.40 1.44 32.17
CA HIS A 428 -19.25 1.05 33.30
C HIS A 428 -18.93 1.88 34.54
N LEU A 429 -19.96 2.24 35.30
CA LEU A 429 -19.84 2.89 36.60
C LEU A 429 -19.70 1.83 37.69
N GLY A 430 -18.63 1.96 38.48
CA GLY A 430 -18.47 1.21 39.72
C GLY A 430 -19.24 1.85 40.87
N SER A 431 -19.41 1.12 41.97
CA SER A 431 -20.05 1.64 43.19
C SER A 431 -19.30 2.89 43.69
N PRO A 432 -19.95 4.06 43.83
CA PRO A 432 -19.28 5.29 44.23
C PRO A 432 -18.81 5.19 45.68
N THR A 433 -17.61 5.72 45.97
CA THR A 433 -17.15 5.90 47.35
C THR A 433 -17.60 7.26 47.84
N LEU A 434 -18.77 7.34 48.46
CA LEU A 434 -19.44 8.60 48.85
C LEU A 434 -18.80 9.23 50.10
N THR A 435 -17.62 9.86 49.95
CA THR A 435 -16.97 10.70 50.97
C THR A 435 -16.49 12.03 50.35
N MET A 436 -16.16 13.06 51.16
CA MET A 436 -15.66 14.35 50.64
C MET A 436 -14.30 14.23 49.90
N SER A 437 -13.56 13.16 50.13
CA SER A 437 -12.35 12.74 49.39
C SER A 437 -12.65 11.57 48.43
N GLY A 438 -13.91 11.38 48.09
CA GLY A 438 -14.42 10.24 47.35
C GLY A 438 -14.09 10.30 45.86
N THR A 439 -14.24 9.16 45.22
CA THR A 439 -14.03 8.99 43.79
C THR A 439 -15.24 8.32 43.16
N ILE A 440 -15.50 8.64 41.90
CA ILE A 440 -16.40 7.88 41.03
C ILE A 440 -15.54 6.98 40.18
N ARG A 441 -15.78 5.67 40.29
CA ARG A 441 -15.05 4.70 39.49
C ARG A 441 -15.70 4.54 38.13
N VAL A 442 -14.90 4.70 37.08
CA VAL A 442 -15.30 4.42 35.69
C VAL A 442 -14.37 3.35 35.13
N ALA A 443 -14.94 2.19 34.80
CA ALA A 443 -14.25 1.12 34.08
C ALA A 443 -14.39 1.37 32.57
N VAL A 444 -13.29 1.38 31.82
CA VAL A 444 -13.26 1.62 30.38
C VAL A 444 -12.49 0.53 29.67
N ALA A 445 -13.05 -0.05 28.61
CA ALA A 445 -12.38 -1.04 27.78
C ALA A 445 -12.45 -0.63 26.30
N ASN A 446 -11.32 -0.75 25.60
CA ASN A 446 -11.28 -0.59 24.15
C ASN A 446 -11.89 -1.82 23.47
N VAL A 447 -12.87 -1.60 22.60
CA VAL A 447 -13.54 -2.67 21.84
C VAL A 447 -13.19 -2.64 20.34
N LEU A 448 -12.30 -1.74 19.94
CA LEU A 448 -11.83 -1.62 18.56
C LEU A 448 -10.50 -2.34 18.38
N ASN A 449 -10.27 -2.82 17.17
CA ASN A 449 -8.96 -3.27 16.67
C ASN A 449 -8.01 -2.09 16.35
N LEU A 450 -8.37 -0.87 16.74
CA LEU A 450 -7.54 0.34 16.70
C LEU A 450 -7.28 0.83 18.12
N PRO A 451 -6.15 1.54 18.36
CA PRO A 451 -5.96 2.25 19.62
C PRO A 451 -7.05 3.30 19.82
N VAL A 452 -7.41 3.56 21.09
CA VAL A 452 -8.41 4.57 21.44
C VAL A 452 -7.88 5.46 22.54
N GLU A 453 -7.78 6.75 22.24
CA GLU A 453 -7.45 7.77 23.21
C GLU A 453 -8.67 8.11 24.07
N ILE A 454 -8.49 8.09 25.39
CA ILE A 454 -9.44 8.66 26.34
C ILE A 454 -9.09 10.13 26.50
N VAL A 455 -9.89 11.00 25.91
CA VAL A 455 -9.70 12.47 25.95
C VAL A 455 -10.15 13.00 27.31
N GLY A 456 -11.21 12.43 27.88
CA GLY A 456 -11.72 12.81 29.19
C GLY A 456 -13.11 12.26 29.49
N PHE A 457 -13.78 12.90 30.44
CA PHE A 457 -15.10 12.51 30.92
C PHE A 457 -16.02 13.73 30.92
N ASP A 458 -17.16 13.61 30.25
CA ASP A 458 -18.24 14.59 30.31
C ASP A 458 -19.22 14.16 31.41
N ILE A 459 -19.39 15.04 32.40
CA ILE A 459 -20.22 14.85 33.58
C ILE A 459 -21.46 15.73 33.42
N GLY A 460 -22.62 15.10 33.26
CA GLY A 460 -23.91 15.77 33.15
C GLY A 460 -24.08 16.67 31.92
N GLY A 461 -23.20 16.60 30.92
CA GLY A 461 -23.23 17.43 29.71
C GLY A 461 -22.75 18.87 29.92
N ALA A 462 -22.24 19.20 31.11
CA ALA A 462 -21.84 20.55 31.49
C ALA A 462 -20.39 20.64 31.98
N THR A 463 -19.86 19.56 32.56
CA THR A 463 -18.55 19.54 33.20
C THR A 463 -17.62 18.55 32.50
N PHE A 464 -16.59 19.06 31.84
CA PHE A 464 -15.58 18.23 31.19
C PHE A 464 -14.33 18.08 32.08
N LEU A 465 -13.96 16.83 32.37
CA LEU A 465 -12.74 16.45 33.08
C LEU A 465 -11.75 15.83 32.08
N PRO A 466 -10.65 16.53 31.72
CA PRO A 466 -9.62 15.96 30.88
C PRO A 466 -9.05 14.68 31.50
N ALA A 467 -8.75 13.68 30.68
CA ALA A 467 -8.19 12.43 31.17
C ALA A 467 -6.85 12.69 31.88
N ASN A 468 -6.67 12.08 33.05
CA ASN A 468 -5.46 12.24 33.84
C ASN A 468 -4.97 10.87 34.29
N ARG A 469 -3.70 10.57 33.98
CA ARG A 469 -3.05 9.31 34.37
C ARG A 469 -2.99 9.10 35.88
N ALA A 470 -3.00 10.17 36.68
CA ALA A 470 -3.04 10.08 38.14
C ALA A 470 -4.34 9.48 38.69
N TRP A 471 -5.39 9.36 37.86
CA TRP A 471 -6.66 8.73 38.24
C TRP A 471 -6.73 7.25 37.87
N LEU A 472 -5.73 6.72 37.16
CA LEU A 472 -5.69 5.31 36.80
C LEU A 472 -5.29 4.45 38.02
N GLN A 473 -5.97 3.32 38.16
CA GLN A 473 -5.61 2.28 39.13
C GLN A 473 -4.40 1.47 38.68
N ASP A 474 -3.76 0.80 39.65
CA ASP A 474 -2.62 -0.10 39.40
C ASP A 474 -3.00 -1.23 38.42
N GLY A 475 -2.05 -1.63 37.57
CA GLY A 475 -2.25 -2.68 36.55
C GLY A 475 -2.79 -2.20 35.20
N ALA A 476 -3.08 -0.91 35.03
CA ALA A 476 -3.51 -0.35 33.75
C ALA A 476 -2.39 -0.26 32.69
N ALA A 477 -1.11 -0.30 33.10
CA ALA A 477 0.05 -0.07 32.23
C ALA A 477 0.11 -1.01 31.01
N GLU A 478 -0.25 -2.29 31.20
CA GLU A 478 -0.25 -3.28 30.10
C GLU A 478 -1.31 -2.99 29.02
N LEU A 479 -2.36 -2.25 29.37
CA LEU A 479 -3.48 -1.92 28.48
C LEU A 479 -3.30 -0.57 27.80
N LEU A 480 -2.25 0.16 28.15
CA LEU A 480 -1.98 1.50 27.68
C LEU A 480 -0.76 1.52 26.74
N LEU A 481 -0.77 2.48 25.82
CA LEU A 481 0.43 2.86 25.09
C LEU A 481 1.34 3.71 25.98
N ASP A 482 2.65 3.46 25.88
CA ASP A 482 3.69 4.20 26.59
C ASP A 482 3.92 5.58 25.94
N ASP A 483 2.89 6.43 25.95
CA ASP A 483 3.00 7.85 25.59
C ASP A 483 2.90 8.72 26.84
N THR A 484 3.87 9.60 27.06
CA THR A 484 3.93 10.46 28.25
C THR A 484 2.81 11.52 28.34
N GLY A 485 2.08 11.79 27.24
CA GLY A 485 1.11 12.89 27.16
C GLY A 485 -0.38 12.49 27.17
N SER A 486 -0.74 11.29 26.71
CA SER A 486 -2.13 10.86 26.50
C SER A 486 -2.51 9.60 27.27
N VAL A 487 -3.81 9.33 27.38
CA VAL A 487 -4.34 8.07 27.93
C VAL A 487 -4.89 7.23 26.79
N THR A 488 -4.01 6.56 26.07
CA THR A 488 -4.38 5.76 24.90
C THR A 488 -4.40 4.28 25.21
N LEU A 489 -5.57 3.66 25.05
CA LEU A 489 -5.79 2.23 25.18
C LEU A 489 -5.23 1.51 23.95
N ARG A 490 -4.56 0.38 24.17
CA ARG A 490 -4.12 -0.53 23.11
C ARG A 490 -5.32 -1.06 22.33
N ALA A 491 -5.12 -1.35 21.05
CA ALA A 491 -6.09 -2.06 20.22
C ALA A 491 -6.48 -3.41 20.86
N LEU A 492 -7.74 -3.80 20.69
CA LEU A 492 -8.23 -5.12 21.07
C LEU A 492 -7.63 -6.18 20.14
N ASP A 493 -6.79 -7.04 20.69
CA ASP A 493 -6.30 -8.25 20.04
C ASP A 493 -7.18 -9.43 20.48
N ALA A 494 -8.31 -9.63 19.79
CA ALA A 494 -9.28 -10.67 20.13
C ALA A 494 -8.76 -12.09 19.86
N GLU A 495 -7.71 -12.23 19.05
CA GLU A 495 -7.10 -13.53 18.74
C GLU A 495 -6.19 -14.00 19.87
N ARG A 496 -5.39 -13.09 20.45
CA ARG A 496 -4.51 -13.42 21.59
C ARG A 496 -5.21 -13.29 22.94
N VAL A 497 -6.16 -12.35 23.09
CA VAL A 497 -6.84 -12.06 24.35
C VAL A 497 -8.36 -12.07 24.16
N PRO A 498 -9.03 -13.23 24.32
CA PRO A 498 -10.46 -13.37 24.04
C PRO A 498 -11.36 -12.71 25.10
N VAL A 499 -10.78 -12.17 26.18
CA VAL A 499 -11.51 -11.52 27.27
C VAL A 499 -11.23 -10.02 27.25
N LEU A 500 -12.31 -9.23 27.17
CA LEU A 500 -12.22 -7.78 27.23
C LEU A 500 -11.67 -7.32 28.60
N ARG A 501 -10.56 -6.58 28.58
CA ARG A 501 -9.92 -6.03 29.79
C ARG A 501 -10.29 -4.56 29.96
N TYR A 502 -10.51 -4.15 31.21
CA TYR A 502 -10.88 -2.79 31.57
C TYR A 502 -9.72 -2.08 32.28
N VAL A 503 -9.51 -0.82 31.95
CA VAL A 503 -8.81 0.13 32.82
C VAL A 503 -9.80 0.78 33.76
N TYR A 504 -9.37 1.13 34.97
CA TYR A 504 -10.23 1.76 35.97
C TYR A 504 -9.73 3.16 36.29
N PHE A 505 -10.61 4.13 36.15
CA PHE A 505 -10.39 5.52 36.54
C PHE A 505 -11.13 5.83 37.82
N ASP A 506 -10.45 6.41 38.79
CA ASP A 506 -11.04 6.94 40.01
C ASP A 506 -11.11 8.48 39.91
N LEU A 507 -12.24 8.97 39.39
CA LEU A 507 -12.46 10.40 39.15
C LEU A 507 -12.66 11.12 40.49
N PRO A 508 -11.80 12.08 40.87
CA PRO A 508 -11.89 12.73 42.18
C PRO A 508 -13.09 13.66 42.25
N LEU A 509 -14.03 13.42 43.18
CA LEU A 509 -15.20 14.28 43.39
C LEU A 509 -14.82 15.73 43.68
N VAL A 510 -13.67 15.95 44.33
CA VAL A 510 -13.12 17.29 44.62
C VAL A 510 -12.82 18.06 43.33
N GLU A 511 -12.28 17.41 42.30
CA GLU A 511 -11.99 18.07 41.02
C GLU A 511 -13.27 18.39 40.26
N ILE A 512 -14.26 17.49 40.31
CA ILE A 512 -15.57 17.73 39.69
C ILE A 512 -16.24 18.92 40.37
N HIS A 513 -16.30 18.94 41.70
CA HIS A 513 -16.92 20.02 42.47
C HIS A 513 -16.18 21.35 42.33
N ARG A 514 -14.87 21.33 42.06
CA ARG A 514 -14.08 22.53 41.76
C ARG A 514 -14.48 23.16 40.43
N LEU A 515 -14.83 22.35 39.43
CA LEU A 515 -15.28 22.80 38.12
C LEU A 515 -16.76 23.19 38.11
N ASP A 516 -17.57 22.47 38.87
CA ASP A 516 -19.00 22.68 39.00
C ASP A 516 -19.47 22.39 40.44
N ASN A 517 -19.68 23.47 41.19
CA ASN A 517 -20.09 23.41 42.59
C ASN A 517 -21.61 23.23 42.78
N GLU A 518 -22.40 23.29 41.70
CA GLU A 518 -23.86 23.09 41.72
C GLU A 518 -24.24 21.63 41.47
N LEU A 519 -23.29 20.79 41.03
CA LEU A 519 -23.51 19.39 40.73
C LEU A 519 -23.88 18.57 42.00
N ASP A 520 -25.09 18.00 42.01
CA ASP A 520 -25.61 17.19 43.10
C ASP A 520 -25.43 15.68 42.83
N PHE A 521 -24.38 15.10 43.40
CA PHE A 521 -24.11 13.66 43.32
C PHE A 521 -25.12 12.77 44.06
N MET A 522 -26.11 13.35 44.75
CA MET A 522 -27.23 12.61 45.32
C MET A 522 -28.29 12.25 44.27
N GLN A 523 -28.18 12.80 43.05
CA GLN A 523 -29.01 12.46 41.90
C GLN A 523 -28.23 11.57 40.93
N GLU A 524 -28.93 10.85 40.06
CA GLU A 524 -28.27 10.10 38.98
C GLU A 524 -27.58 11.10 38.04
N VAL A 525 -26.25 11.00 37.93
CA VAL A 525 -25.45 11.81 37.03
C VAL A 525 -24.98 10.94 35.89
N ASP A 526 -25.33 11.34 34.66
CA ASP A 526 -24.80 10.73 33.45
C ASP A 526 -23.33 11.08 33.29
N ILE A 527 -22.50 10.06 33.14
CA ILE A 527 -21.07 10.21 32.86
C ILE A 527 -20.81 9.60 31.49
N GLN A 528 -20.26 10.39 30.57
CA GLN A 528 -19.88 9.93 29.25
C GLN A 528 -18.35 9.95 29.12
N VAL A 529 -17.79 8.86 28.63
CA VAL A 529 -16.38 8.78 28.28
C VAL A 529 -16.21 9.42 26.91
N VAL A 530 -15.36 10.43 26.84
CA VAL A 530 -15.01 11.13 25.60
C VAL A 530 -13.75 10.48 25.04
N THR A 531 -13.86 9.92 23.84
CA THR A 531 -12.77 9.18 23.20
C THR A 531 -12.48 9.68 21.80
N GLN A 532 -11.29 9.33 21.31
CA GLN A 532 -10.81 9.69 19.97
C GLN A 532 -9.98 8.54 19.41
N ILE A 533 -10.07 8.29 18.10
CA ILE A 533 -9.18 7.36 17.42
C ILE A 533 -7.92 8.15 17.03
N PRO A 534 -6.71 7.74 17.45
CA PRO A 534 -5.48 8.42 17.05
C PRO A 534 -5.36 8.55 15.53
N GLY A 535 -5.05 9.75 15.05
CA GLY A 535 -5.03 10.09 13.62
C GLY A 535 -6.28 10.82 13.12
N LEU A 536 -7.39 10.79 13.87
CA LEU A 536 -8.60 11.60 13.61
C LEU A 536 -8.67 12.79 14.55
N SER A 537 -9.54 13.76 14.25
CA SER A 537 -9.88 14.90 15.12
C SER A 537 -11.24 14.77 15.81
N ASN A 538 -12.06 13.81 15.38
CA ASN A 538 -13.44 13.66 15.86
C ASN A 538 -13.47 12.90 17.19
N THR A 539 -14.30 13.38 18.11
CA THR A 539 -14.52 12.72 19.40
C THR A 539 -15.83 11.94 19.41
N HIS A 540 -15.84 10.84 20.15
CA HIS A 540 -17.01 10.00 20.40
C HIS A 540 -17.39 10.05 21.88
N LEU A 541 -18.70 10.03 22.15
CA LEU A 541 -19.24 10.02 23.51
C LEU A 541 -19.84 8.65 23.80
N THR A 542 -19.38 7.99 24.86
CA THR A 542 -19.92 6.71 25.32
C THR A 542 -20.47 6.85 26.72
N LEU A 543 -21.78 6.69 26.90
CA LEU A 543 -22.41 6.68 28.22
C LEU A 543 -21.90 5.51 29.06
N ALA A 544 -21.38 5.81 30.26
CA ALA A 544 -20.99 4.82 31.25
C ALA A 544 -22.24 4.21 31.89
N ARG A 545 -22.43 2.90 31.71
CA ARG A 545 -23.62 2.20 32.19
C ARG A 545 -23.50 1.82 33.67
N GLN A 546 -24.60 1.84 34.38
CA GLN A 546 -24.67 1.33 35.75
C GLN A 546 -24.43 -0.19 35.78
N GLY A 547 -23.63 -0.64 36.74
CA GLY A 547 -23.34 -2.05 36.94
C GLY A 547 -22.25 -2.57 36.00
N TYR A 548 -21.19 -3.08 36.60
CA TYR A 548 -20.24 -3.96 35.93
C TYR A 548 -20.87 -5.35 35.86
N PRO A 549 -20.91 -6.05 34.71
CA PRO A 549 -21.12 -7.49 34.73
C PRO A 549 -19.86 -8.09 35.35
N ASP A 550 -19.89 -8.36 36.66
CA ASP A 550 -18.86 -9.13 37.36
C ASP A 550 -18.75 -10.51 36.71
N ILE A 551 -17.96 -10.61 35.65
CA ILE A 551 -17.52 -11.90 35.14
C ILE A 551 -16.39 -12.31 36.10
N LEU A 552 -16.79 -13.03 37.17
CA LEU A 552 -15.97 -13.68 38.20
C LEU A 552 -15.68 -12.89 39.49
N ALA A 553 -16.62 -12.12 40.04
CA ALA A 553 -16.65 -11.87 41.48
C ALA A 553 -17.17 -13.11 42.24
N ALA A 554 -16.41 -14.22 42.20
CA ALA A 554 -16.71 -15.41 43.00
C ALA A 554 -15.49 -16.34 43.22
N GLU A 555 -14.27 -15.80 43.33
CA GLU A 555 -13.16 -16.55 43.94
C GLU A 555 -12.36 -15.64 44.86
N ALA A 556 -12.83 -15.47 46.10
CA ALA A 556 -12.03 -15.33 47.32
C ALA A 556 -12.89 -14.91 48.53
N THR A 557 -13.81 -15.79 48.95
CA THR A 557 -14.21 -15.90 50.36
C THR A 557 -14.62 -17.34 50.63
N GLU A 558 -13.64 -18.21 50.90
CA GLU A 558 -13.52 -19.03 52.12
C GLU A 558 -12.16 -19.71 52.18
#